data_AF-A0A941S0W4-F1
#
_entry.id   AF-A0A941S0W4-F1
#
_cell.length_a   1.000
_cell.length_b   1.000
_cell.length_c   1.000
_cell.angle_alpha   90.00
_cell.angle_beta   90.00
_cell.angle_gamma   90.00
#
_symmetry.space_group_name_H-M   'P 1'
#
loop_
_entity.id
_entity.type
_entity.pdbx_description
1 polymer ?
#
loop_
_entity_poly.entity_id
_entity_poly.type
_entity_poly.pdbx_seq_one_letter_code
_entity_poly.pdbx_strand_id
1 'polypeptide(L)'
;KEETSHQLRRDAGDLVPMAMKWLNHRNSFHKRQAIRVLGEIGLPAMEAIPSLRELLDDPDRDTRAAAEESIRKIQTKAGSPSQRGEPPK
;
A
#
# COMPACT_ATOMS: atom_id res chain seq x y z
N LYS A 1 -13.82 0.38 -25.75
CA LYS A 1 -13.75 0.49 -24.27
C LYS A 1 -12.33 0.11 -23.84
N GLU A 2 -11.35 0.97 -24.11
CA GLU A 2 -9.92 0.70 -23.89
C GLU A 2 -9.22 1.93 -23.28
N GLU A 3 -9.97 2.72 -22.50
CA GLU A 3 -9.52 4.00 -21.91
C GLU A 3 -9.10 3.84 -20.44
N THR A 4 -8.77 2.62 -20.00
CA THR A 4 -8.52 2.35 -18.56
C THR A 4 -7.06 2.02 -18.26
N SER A 5 -6.28 1.67 -19.28
CA SER A 5 -4.88 1.24 -19.16
C SER A 5 -3.89 2.41 -19.07
N HIS A 6 -4.18 3.54 -19.71
CA HIS A 6 -3.31 4.74 -19.65
C HIS A 6 -3.60 5.65 -18.45
N GLN A 7 -4.82 5.66 -17.94
CA GLN A 7 -5.24 6.51 -16.81
C GLN A 7 -4.70 5.96 -15.48
N LEU A 8 -4.76 4.64 -15.28
CA LEU A 8 -4.24 3.96 -14.07
C LEU A 8 -2.74 4.22 -13.84
N ARG A 9 -1.96 4.42 -14.91
CA ARG A 9 -0.53 4.74 -14.84
C ARG A 9 -0.26 6.16 -14.33
N ARG A 10 -1.20 7.09 -14.55
CA ARG A 10 -1.16 8.47 -14.04
C ARG A 10 -1.69 8.54 -12.62
N ASP A 11 -2.77 7.81 -12.34
CA ASP A 11 -3.34 7.70 -10.98
C ASP A 11 -2.34 7.07 -10.01
N ALA A 12 -1.57 6.05 -10.40
CA ALA A 12 -0.58 5.44 -9.51
C ALA A 12 0.46 6.44 -8.97
N GLY A 13 0.81 7.49 -9.73
CA GLY A 13 1.71 8.54 -9.28
C GLY A 13 1.07 9.52 -8.28
N ASP A 14 -0.20 9.86 -8.48
CA ASP A 14 -0.97 10.75 -7.59
C ASP A 14 -1.53 10.03 -6.35
N LEU A 15 -1.68 8.70 -6.42
CA LEU A 15 -2.21 7.89 -5.32
C LEU A 15 -1.19 7.70 -4.19
N VAL A 16 0.11 7.78 -4.46
CA VAL A 16 1.16 7.73 -3.41
C VAL A 16 1.06 8.91 -2.44
N PRO A 17 1.10 10.19 -2.89
CA PRO A 17 0.94 11.32 -2.00
C PRO A 17 -0.47 11.39 -1.39
N MET A 18 -1.51 10.93 -2.10
CA MET A 18 -2.86 10.84 -1.56
C MET A 18 -2.96 9.83 -0.41
N ALA A 19 -2.40 8.63 -0.59
CA ALA A 19 -2.38 7.60 0.44
C ALA A 19 -1.53 8.04 1.65
N MET A 20 -0.38 8.68 1.43
CA MET A 20 0.42 9.30 2.49
C MET A 20 -0.40 10.31 3.30
N LYS A 21 -1.23 11.13 2.64
CA LYS A 21 -2.14 12.06 3.33
C LYS A 21 -3.19 11.33 4.16
N TRP A 22 -3.72 10.21 3.66
CA TRP A 22 -4.70 9.38 4.36
C TRP A 22 -4.13 8.68 5.61
N LEU A 23 -2.83 8.37 5.63
CA LEU A 23 -2.16 7.82 6.81
C LEU A 23 -2.20 8.77 8.02
N ASN A 24 -2.25 10.08 7.78
CA ASN A 24 -2.30 11.10 8.82
C ASN A 24 -3.71 11.35 9.38
N HIS A 25 -4.76 10.75 8.80
CA HIS A 25 -6.12 10.90 9.32
C HIS A 25 -6.38 10.00 10.53
N ARG A 26 -7.16 10.52 11.50
CA ARG A 26 -7.51 9.85 12.77
C ARG A 26 -8.29 8.52 12.65
N ASN A 27 -8.77 8.17 11.46
CA ASN A 27 -9.61 6.99 11.28
C ASN A 27 -8.76 5.79 10.81
N SER A 28 -8.66 4.75 11.64
CA SER A 28 -7.94 3.51 11.33
C SER A 28 -8.42 2.85 10.04
N PHE A 29 -9.69 3.05 9.65
CA PHE A 29 -10.19 2.57 8.35
C PHE A 29 -9.47 3.23 7.17
N HIS A 30 -9.32 4.56 7.18
CA HIS A 30 -8.63 5.29 6.11
C HIS A 30 -7.13 4.96 6.07
N LYS A 31 -6.49 4.77 7.24
CA LYS A 31 -5.10 4.28 7.32
C LYS A 31 -4.96 2.94 6.60
N ARG A 32 -5.77 1.94 6.94
CA ARG A 32 -5.71 0.60 6.33
C ARG A 32 -5.95 0.64 4.83
N GLN A 33 -6.86 1.49 4.38
CA GLN A 33 -7.14 1.66 2.96
C GLN A 33 -5.95 2.27 2.21
N ALA A 34 -5.32 3.30 2.79
CA ALA A 34 -4.10 3.89 2.25
C ALA A 34 -2.97 2.87 2.13
N ILE A 35 -2.76 2.07 3.19
CA ILE A 35 -1.76 1.01 3.21
C ILE A 35 -1.99 0.01 2.07
N ARG A 36 -3.23 -0.46 1.88
CA ARG A 36 -3.57 -1.40 0.80
C ARG A 36 -3.32 -0.80 -0.57
N VAL A 37 -3.74 0.45 -0.78
CA VAL A 37 -3.53 1.18 -2.05
C VAL A 37 -2.03 1.29 -2.37
N LEU A 38 -1.19 1.64 -1.40
CA LEU A 38 0.27 1.70 -1.59
C LEU A 38 0.84 0.34 -2.04
N GLY A 39 0.35 -0.75 -1.45
CA GLY A 39 0.72 -2.11 -1.84
C GLY A 39 0.27 -2.49 -3.25
N GLU A 40 -0.93 -2.03 -3.65
CA GLU A 40 -1.46 -2.24 -4.99
C GLU A 40 -0.74 -1.40 -6.05
N ILE A 41 -0.24 -0.21 -5.70
CA ILE A 41 0.60 0.60 -6.60
C ILE A 41 1.90 -0.15 -6.91
N GLY A 42 2.64 -0.56 -5.87
CA GLY A 42 3.88 -1.33 -5.99
C GLY A 42 5.14 -0.46 -6.03
N LEU A 43 6.03 -0.70 -7.00
CA LEU A 43 7.32 0.01 -7.18
C LEU A 43 7.24 1.55 -6.98
N PRO A 44 6.25 2.29 -7.52
CA PRO A 44 6.15 3.74 -7.30
C PRO A 44 5.90 4.12 -5.84
N ALA A 45 5.32 3.22 -5.03
CA ALA A 45 5.08 3.43 -3.61
C ALA A 45 6.29 3.05 -2.72
N MET A 46 7.46 2.78 -3.30
CA MET A 46 8.69 2.53 -2.52
C MET A 46 9.04 3.69 -1.58
N GLU A 47 8.73 4.93 -1.97
CA GLU A 47 8.92 6.11 -1.11
C GLU A 47 8.07 6.06 0.17
N ALA A 48 6.97 5.31 0.17
CA ALA A 48 6.09 5.15 1.32
C ALA A 48 6.51 4.02 2.26
N ILE A 49 7.51 3.20 1.91
CA ILE A 49 8.05 2.14 2.78
C ILE A 49 8.43 2.65 4.18
N PRO A 50 9.17 3.76 4.37
CA PRO A 50 9.47 4.27 5.71
C PRO A 50 8.18 4.57 6.51
N SER A 51 7.20 5.22 5.90
CA SER A 51 5.90 5.51 6.54
C SER A 51 5.13 4.23 6.88
N LEU A 52 5.18 3.21 6.02
CA LEU A 52 4.58 1.90 6.31
C LEU A 52 5.30 1.17 7.45
N ARG A 53 6.62 1.35 7.60
CA ARG A 53 7.37 0.76 8.72
C ARG A 53 6.98 1.35 10.06
N GLU A 54 6.67 2.65 10.13
CA GLU A 54 6.15 3.27 11.36
C GLU A 54 4.80 2.65 11.79
N LEU A 55 4.00 2.18 10.82
CA LEU A 55 2.71 1.53 11.09
C LEU A 55 2.85 0.08 11.58
N LEU A 56 4.05 -0.50 11.52
CA LEU A 56 4.32 -1.81 12.14
C LEU A 56 4.32 -1.72 13.67
N ASP A 57 4.46 -0.51 14.23
CA ASP A 57 4.34 -0.24 15.65
C ASP A 57 2.96 0.33 16.04
N ASP A 58 2.00 0.37 15.10
CA ASP A 58 0.65 0.88 15.37
C ASP A 58 -0.07 -0.04 16.39
N PRO A 59 -0.80 0.52 17.38
CA PRO A 59 -1.54 -0.28 18.36
C PRO A 59 -2.57 -1.22 17.72
N ASP A 60 -3.13 -0.83 16.56
CA ASP A 60 -4.11 -1.63 15.83
C ASP A 60 -3.47 -2.83 15.12
N ARG A 61 -3.94 -4.04 15.46
CA ARG A 61 -3.39 -5.28 14.89
C ARG A 61 -3.57 -5.36 13.38
N ASP A 62 -4.73 -4.94 12.88
CA ASP A 62 -5.05 -4.97 11.45
C ASP A 62 -4.16 -4.00 10.67
N THR A 63 -3.87 -2.83 11.24
CA THR A 63 -2.97 -1.83 10.65
C THR A 63 -1.55 -2.38 10.51
N ARG A 64 -1.02 -3.05 11.54
CA ARG A 64 0.30 -3.71 11.46
C ARG A 64 0.34 -4.78 10.36
N ALA A 65 -0.65 -5.66 10.33
CA ALA A 65 -0.73 -6.73 9.34
C ALA A 65 -0.82 -6.18 7.90
N ALA A 66 -1.65 -5.15 7.70
CA ALA A 66 -1.77 -4.49 6.41
C ALA A 66 -0.46 -3.82 5.98
N ALA A 67 0.26 -3.19 6.92
CA ALA A 67 1.52 -2.50 6.65
C ALA A 67 2.59 -3.49 6.19
N GLU A 68 2.73 -4.60 6.89
CA GLU A 68 3.67 -5.67 6.53
C GLU A 68 3.34 -6.28 5.15
N GLU A 69 2.07 -6.57 4.88
CA GLU A 69 1.62 -7.08 3.58
C GLU A 69 1.91 -6.08 2.45
N SER A 70 1.65 -4.80 2.69
CA SER A 70 1.86 -3.73 1.71
C SER A 70 3.34 -3.54 1.38
N ILE A 71 4.21 -3.51 2.39
CA ILE A 71 5.66 -3.46 2.22
C ILE A 71 6.12 -4.65 1.36
N ARG A 72 5.66 -5.86 1.68
CA ARG A 72 6.02 -7.05 0.90
C ARG A 72 5.51 -6.95 -0.54
N LYS A 73 4.29 -6.46 -0.78
CA LYS A 73 3.76 -6.25 -2.13
C LYS A 73 4.58 -5.23 -2.92
N ILE A 74 4.98 -4.12 -2.31
CA ILE A 74 5.83 -3.10 -2.95
C ILE A 74 7.17 -3.71 -3.38
N GLN A 75 7.81 -4.46 -2.49
CA GLN A 75 9.08 -5.14 -2.76
C GLN A 75 8.93 -6.28 -3.77
N THR A 76 7.87 -7.09 -3.66
CA THR A 76 7.60 -8.21 -4.57
C THR A 76 7.22 -7.73 -5.96
N LYS A 77 6.42 -6.66 -6.11
CA LYS A 77 6.00 -6.16 -7.42
C LYS A 77 7.15 -5.54 -8.23
N ALA A 78 8.37 -5.49 -7.66
CA ALA A 78 9.62 -5.28 -8.40
C ALA A 78 10.02 -6.48 -9.29
N GLY A 79 9.39 -7.65 -9.11
CA GLY A 79 9.51 -8.83 -9.98
C GLY A 79 8.14 -9.49 -10.18
N SER A 80 7.79 -9.79 -11.42
CA SER A 80 6.46 -10.23 -11.88
C SER A 80 5.91 -11.52 -11.20
N PRO A 81 4.65 -11.88 -11.49
CA PRO A 81 3.59 -12.16 -10.52
C PRO A 81 3.58 -13.62 -10.06
N SER A 82 3.46 -13.87 -8.75
CA SER A 82 2.90 -15.13 -8.25
C SER A 82 2.66 -15.04 -6.75
N GLN A 83 1.44 -15.42 -6.38
CA GLN A 83 0.97 -15.72 -5.04
C GLN A 83 2.07 -16.26 -4.10
N ARG A 84 2.30 -15.58 -2.98
CA ARG A 84 2.17 -16.18 -1.65
C ARG A 84 2.40 -15.15 -0.56
N GLY A 85 1.32 -14.86 0.13
CA GLY A 85 1.37 -14.90 1.57
C GLY A 85 -0.04 -14.77 2.04
N GLU A 86 -0.63 -15.94 2.18
CA GLU A 86 -1.65 -16.21 3.17
C GLU A 86 -1.27 -15.50 4.49
N PRO A 87 -2.22 -14.84 5.17
CA PRO A 87 -1.99 -14.34 6.51
C PRO A 87 -1.80 -15.54 7.46
N PRO A 88 -0.92 -15.46 8.47
CA PRO A 88 -0.82 -16.52 9.46
C PRO A 88 -2.04 -16.46 10.41
N LYS A 89 -2.92 -17.44 10.26
CA LYS A 89 -3.92 -18.02 11.21
C LYS A 89 -5.05 -17.12 11.69
#